data_AF-A0A2V8SE91-F1
#
_entry.id   AF-A0A2V8SE91-F1
#
_cell.length_a   1.000
_cell.length_b   1.000
_cell.length_c   1.000
_cell.angle_alpha   90.00
_cell.angle_beta   90.00
_cell.angle_gamma   90.00
#
_symmetry.space_group_name_H-M   'P 1'
#
loop_
_entity.id
_entity.type
_entity.pdbx_description
1 polymer ?
#
loop_
_entity_poly.entity_id
_entity_poly.type
_entity_poly.pdbx_seq_one_letter_code
_entity_poly.pdbx_strand_id
1 'polypeptide(L)'
;MRRGAAFVTALLPLLLASGCGGGGGGHSGPRPTSQILFDPASPPPFTPGALALVQTGTAQSVSGGSVFVGVTITDTVNIFGADFDLVFDPTYITFVKATQGAFLSASGTVPTQLVTGTQDDGPPPDTKRVVLGIFRTGPAATNRSAVGQQTLVVLEFKANGPAGSPPSALVFDSGLTAPEVISMDGTVVSSGTPQGGTLHIDPL
;
A
#
# COMPACT_ATOMS: atom_id res chain seq x y z
N MET A 1 60.59 51.18 -28.14
CA MET A 1 59.36 50.38 -27.90
C MET A 1 58.18 51.34 -27.80
N ARG A 2 57.01 50.92 -28.31
CA ARG A 2 55.90 51.75 -28.81
C ARG A 2 54.98 52.30 -27.69
N ARG A 3 54.58 53.58 -27.86
CA ARG A 3 53.22 54.23 -27.73
C ARG A 3 52.35 53.88 -26.49
N GLY A 4 51.63 54.77 -25.80
CA GLY A 4 51.30 56.19 -25.97
C GLY A 4 50.11 56.61 -25.06
N ALA A 5 50.13 57.88 -24.63
CA ALA A 5 49.05 58.85 -24.38
C ALA A 5 47.73 58.50 -23.61
N ALA A 6 47.62 59.09 -22.40
CA ALA A 6 46.69 60.14 -21.93
C ALA A 6 45.16 60.17 -22.22
N PHE A 7 44.41 60.37 -21.11
CA PHE A 7 43.22 61.24 -20.86
C PHE A 7 41.92 61.10 -21.69
N VAL A 8 40.76 61.08 -21.00
CA VAL A 8 39.68 62.10 -21.06
C VAL A 8 38.41 61.60 -20.32
N THR A 9 37.85 62.49 -19.51
CA THR A 9 36.64 62.39 -18.68
C THR A 9 35.42 63.01 -19.38
N ALA A 10 34.22 62.41 -19.31
CA ALA A 10 32.88 63.05 -19.40
C ALA A 10 31.80 61.98 -19.07
N LEU A 11 30.99 62.00 -18.00
CA LEU A 11 29.87 62.86 -17.53
C LEU A 11 28.50 62.63 -18.26
N LEU A 12 27.61 61.83 -17.63
CA LEU A 12 26.13 61.90 -17.35
C LEU A 12 25.12 62.45 -18.43
N PRO A 13 23.76 62.25 -18.41
CA PRO A 13 22.86 61.62 -17.39
C PRO A 13 21.48 60.96 -17.83
N LEU A 14 20.78 60.34 -16.84
CA LEU A 14 19.35 60.44 -16.39
C LEU A 14 18.04 59.86 -17.06
N LEU A 15 17.13 59.41 -16.15
CA LEU A 15 15.63 59.20 -16.15
C LEU A 15 15.00 57.98 -16.89
N LEU A 16 13.92 57.27 -16.48
CA LEU A 16 13.01 57.18 -15.31
C LEU A 16 12.08 55.93 -15.43
N ALA A 17 11.69 55.37 -14.27
CA ALA A 17 10.35 54.88 -13.86
C ALA A 17 9.69 53.59 -14.43
N SER A 18 8.76 53.07 -13.60
CA SER A 18 7.79 51.95 -13.73
C SER A 18 8.36 50.55 -13.43
N GLY A 19 7.80 49.69 -12.59
CA GLY A 19 6.53 49.65 -11.87
C GLY A 19 6.23 48.17 -11.53
N CYS A 20 5.28 47.93 -10.61
CA CYS A 20 4.66 46.62 -10.30
C CYS A 20 5.61 45.52 -9.76
N GLY A 21 5.28 44.72 -8.75
CA GLY A 21 4.00 44.13 -8.41
C GLY A 21 4.22 42.61 -8.21
N GLY A 22 3.39 41.99 -7.37
CA GLY A 22 3.31 40.53 -7.22
C GLY A 22 4.23 39.99 -6.11
N GLY A 23 3.74 39.51 -4.97
CA GLY A 23 2.54 38.67 -4.86
C GLY A 23 2.82 37.28 -5.43
N GLY A 24 3.79 36.57 -4.87
CA GLY A 24 3.84 35.11 -4.95
C GLY A 24 3.28 34.60 -3.64
N GLY A 25 1.96 34.48 -3.50
CA GLY A 25 1.30 33.34 -4.12
C GLY A 25 1.82 32.11 -3.40
N GLY A 26 1.35 31.91 -2.17
CA GLY A 26 1.50 30.62 -1.51
C GLY A 26 1.08 29.60 -2.54
N HIS A 27 2.03 28.75 -2.94
CA HIS A 27 1.70 27.62 -3.77
C HIS A 27 0.86 26.73 -2.86
N SER A 28 -0.45 26.96 -2.84
CA SER A 28 -1.41 25.88 -2.92
C SER A 28 -1.03 25.14 -4.19
N GLY A 29 -0.02 24.27 -4.06
CA GLY A 29 0.29 23.29 -5.08
C GLY A 29 -1.01 22.61 -5.49
N PRO A 30 -1.11 22.12 -6.73
CA PRO A 30 -2.33 21.50 -7.23
C PRO A 30 -2.89 20.59 -6.15
N ARG A 31 -4.11 20.90 -5.68
CA ARG A 31 -4.84 19.99 -4.80
C ARG A 31 -4.85 18.66 -5.54
N PRO A 32 -4.42 17.54 -4.93
CA PRO A 32 -4.37 16.27 -5.64
C PRO A 32 -5.74 16.03 -6.28
N THR A 33 -5.76 15.96 -7.62
CA THR A 33 -6.96 15.91 -8.46
C THR A 33 -7.46 14.48 -8.65
N SER A 34 -7.00 13.57 -7.80
CA SER A 34 -7.11 12.13 -8.01
C SER A 34 -7.09 11.42 -6.68
N GLN A 35 -7.59 10.20 -6.62
CA GLN A 35 -7.67 9.36 -5.43
C GLN A 35 -7.20 7.92 -5.73
N ILE A 36 -6.63 7.26 -4.73
CA ILE A 36 -6.37 5.83 -4.78
C ILE A 36 -7.45 5.10 -3.96
N LEU A 37 -8.06 4.10 -4.58
CA LEU A 37 -9.12 3.28 -4.01
C LEU A 37 -8.83 1.79 -4.26
N PHE A 38 -9.17 0.95 -3.30
CA PHE A 38 -9.23 -0.50 -3.45
C PHE A 38 -10.68 -0.96 -3.57
N ASP A 39 -10.97 -1.68 -4.65
CA ASP A 39 -12.23 -2.37 -4.87
C ASP A 39 -12.03 -3.88 -4.58
N PRO A 40 -12.58 -4.40 -3.47
CA PRO A 40 -12.52 -5.83 -3.16
C PRO A 40 -13.20 -6.69 -4.23
N ALA A 41 -12.69 -7.89 -4.46
CA ALA A 41 -13.43 -8.85 -5.27
C ALA A 41 -14.78 -9.16 -4.59
N SER A 42 -15.88 -8.80 -5.25
CA SER A 42 -17.24 -8.94 -4.73
C SER A 42 -17.94 -10.21 -5.23
N PRO A 43 -18.73 -10.90 -4.37
CA PRO A 43 -18.73 -10.82 -2.92
C PRO A 43 -17.68 -11.78 -2.32
N PRO A 44 -16.97 -11.42 -1.24
CA PRO A 44 -16.22 -12.41 -0.49
C PRO A 44 -17.20 -13.45 0.05
N PRO A 45 -17.02 -14.75 -0.21
CA PRO A 45 -17.86 -15.73 0.44
C PRO A 45 -17.56 -15.70 1.94
N PHE A 46 -18.59 -15.73 2.78
CA PHE A 46 -18.49 -15.96 4.22
C PHE A 46 -18.09 -17.41 4.53
N THR A 47 -17.15 -17.97 3.75
CA THR A 47 -16.62 -19.30 3.98
C THR A 47 -15.70 -19.21 5.19
N PRO A 48 -15.96 -19.99 6.26
CA PRO A 48 -15.03 -20.12 7.38
C PRO A 48 -13.60 -20.36 6.89
N GLY A 49 -12.69 -19.48 7.28
CA GLY A 49 -11.25 -19.60 7.02
C GLY A 49 -10.78 -19.09 5.68
N ALA A 50 -11.66 -18.51 4.86
CA ALA A 50 -11.24 -17.82 3.66
C ALA A 50 -10.52 -16.51 4.01
N LEU A 51 -9.42 -16.25 3.30
CA LEU A 51 -8.74 -14.96 3.30
C LEU A 51 -9.38 -14.02 2.27
N ALA A 52 -9.58 -12.76 2.65
CA ALA A 52 -10.11 -11.75 1.75
C ALA A 52 -9.39 -10.42 1.92
N LEU A 53 -9.17 -9.72 0.81
CA LEU A 53 -8.68 -8.36 0.80
C LEU A 53 -9.85 -7.37 0.93
N VAL A 54 -9.70 -6.38 1.79
CA VAL A 54 -10.65 -5.27 1.94
C VAL A 54 -9.92 -3.95 2.05
N GLN A 55 -10.54 -2.86 1.62
CA GLN A 55 -9.99 -1.55 1.96
C GLN A 55 -10.18 -1.27 3.44
N THR A 56 -9.12 -0.78 4.08
CA THR A 56 -9.19 -0.22 5.44
C THR A 56 -9.07 1.29 5.35
N GLY A 57 -10.02 2.00 5.97
CA GLY A 57 -10.09 3.46 5.91
C GLY A 57 -10.69 4.01 4.61
N THR A 58 -10.52 5.32 4.41
CA THR A 58 -11.11 6.07 3.28
C THR A 58 -10.11 6.22 2.14
N ALA A 59 -10.61 6.37 0.91
CA ALA A 59 -9.81 6.72 -0.26
C ALA A 59 -8.93 7.95 0.03
N GLN A 60 -7.69 7.93 -0.47
CA GLN A 60 -6.70 8.98 -0.22
C GLN A 60 -6.36 9.72 -1.51
N SER A 61 -6.20 11.04 -1.43
CA SER A 61 -5.86 11.84 -2.61
C SER A 61 -4.43 11.59 -3.10
N VAL A 62 -4.25 11.49 -4.42
CA VAL A 62 -3.00 11.06 -5.07
C VAL A 62 -2.09 12.27 -5.29
N SER A 63 -1.28 12.52 -4.27
CA SER A 63 0.00 13.22 -4.33
C SER A 63 0.88 12.58 -3.25
N GLY A 64 1.36 11.36 -3.52
CA GLY A 64 2.04 10.54 -2.52
C GLY A 64 1.11 9.85 -1.50
N GLY A 65 -0.19 9.78 -1.78
CA GLY A 65 -1.17 9.08 -0.96
C GLY A 65 -0.96 7.57 -0.98
N SER A 66 -1.21 6.95 0.18
CA SER A 66 -1.20 5.49 0.36
C SER A 66 -2.63 4.97 0.48
N VAL A 67 -2.87 3.75 0.01
CA VAL A 67 -4.07 2.97 0.30
C VAL A 67 -3.70 1.84 1.27
N PHE A 68 -4.59 1.60 2.23
CA PHE A 68 -4.41 0.56 3.22
C PHE A 68 -5.37 -0.59 2.91
N VAL A 69 -4.83 -1.76 2.58
CA VAL A 69 -5.59 -2.97 2.26
C VAL A 69 -5.47 -3.95 3.42
N GLY A 70 -6.58 -4.25 4.08
CA GLY A 70 -6.66 -5.26 5.13
C GLY A 70 -6.75 -6.66 4.52
N VAL A 71 -5.90 -7.56 4.99
CA VAL A 71 -6.11 -9.00 4.84
C VAL A 71 -6.96 -9.48 6.00
N THR A 72 -8.11 -10.03 5.67
CA THR A 72 -9.13 -10.43 6.64
C THR A 72 -9.42 -11.91 6.59
N ILE A 73 -9.93 -12.42 7.71
CA ILE A 73 -10.40 -13.79 7.89
C ILE A 73 -11.80 -13.77 8.51
N THR A 74 -12.64 -14.73 8.13
CA THR A 74 -14.02 -14.89 8.64
C THR A 74 -14.23 -16.22 9.36
N ASP A 75 -14.99 -16.17 10.45
CA ASP A 75 -15.70 -17.31 11.06
C ASP A 75 -14.85 -18.58 11.31
N THR A 76 -13.63 -18.39 11.82
CA THR A 76 -12.73 -19.49 12.21
C THR A 76 -12.49 -19.56 13.69
N VAL A 77 -12.09 -20.72 14.18
CA VAL A 77 -11.72 -20.93 15.59
C VAL A 77 -10.28 -21.39 15.70
N ASN A 78 -9.62 -21.01 16.79
CA ASN A 78 -8.29 -21.47 17.18
C ASN A 78 -7.23 -21.24 16.11
N ILE A 79 -7.16 -20.04 15.53
CA ILE A 79 -6.11 -19.72 14.54
C ILE A 79 -4.77 -19.47 15.24
N PHE A 80 -3.73 -20.13 14.73
CA PHE A 80 -2.33 -19.94 15.11
C PHE A 80 -1.64 -18.89 14.24
N GLY A 81 -1.86 -18.96 12.92
CA GLY A 81 -1.22 -18.09 11.96
C GLY A 81 -1.78 -18.25 10.55
N ALA A 82 -1.21 -17.48 9.63
CA ALA A 82 -1.50 -17.56 8.20
C ALA A 82 -0.25 -17.15 7.41
N ASP A 83 -0.13 -17.71 6.21
CA ASP A 83 0.88 -17.34 5.23
C ASP A 83 0.24 -17.31 3.83
N PHE A 84 0.73 -16.40 3.00
CA PHE A 84 0.19 -16.18 1.66
C PHE A 84 1.10 -15.29 0.83
N ASP A 85 0.95 -15.42 -0.48
CA ASP A 85 1.54 -14.52 -1.46
C ASP A 85 0.49 -13.58 -2.04
N LEU A 86 0.89 -12.34 -2.31
CA LEU A 86 0.12 -11.39 -3.10
C LEU A 86 0.92 -10.92 -4.30
N VAL A 87 0.34 -11.01 -5.48
CA VAL A 87 0.93 -10.54 -6.72
C VAL A 87 0.28 -9.22 -7.13
N PHE A 88 1.10 -8.28 -7.59
CA PHE A 88 0.68 -6.97 -8.06
C PHE A 88 1.53 -6.45 -9.22
N ASP A 89 1.01 -5.45 -9.96
CA ASP A 89 1.75 -4.77 -11.01
C ASP A 89 2.52 -3.56 -10.43
N PRO A 90 3.87 -3.63 -10.37
CA PRO A 90 4.69 -2.57 -9.81
C PRO A 90 4.72 -1.28 -10.65
N THR A 91 4.24 -1.33 -11.90
CA THR A 91 4.12 -0.16 -12.78
C THR A 91 3.19 0.88 -12.18
N TYR A 92 2.10 0.43 -11.54
CA TYR A 92 1.04 1.31 -11.06
C TYR A 92 1.05 1.52 -9.56
N ILE A 93 1.55 0.54 -8.78
CA ILE A 93 1.57 0.61 -7.33
C ILE A 93 2.88 0.07 -6.73
N THR A 94 3.28 0.58 -5.57
CA THR A 94 4.41 0.07 -4.80
C THR A 94 3.94 -0.44 -3.45
N PHE A 95 4.32 -1.66 -3.08
CA PHE A 95 4.19 -2.12 -1.69
C PHE A 95 5.16 -1.34 -0.79
N VAL A 96 4.64 -0.76 0.29
CA VAL A 96 5.43 0.04 1.25
C VAL A 96 5.80 -0.78 2.47
N LYS A 97 4.80 -1.38 3.13
CA LYS A 97 4.98 -2.20 4.32
C LYS A 97 3.72 -2.99 4.64
N ALA A 98 3.88 -3.99 5.51
CA ALA A 98 2.78 -4.62 6.21
C ALA A 98 2.84 -4.28 7.68
N THR A 99 1.67 -4.16 8.29
CA THR A 99 1.50 -3.98 9.73
C THR A 99 0.53 -5.02 10.24
N GLN A 100 0.76 -5.47 11.46
CA GLN A 100 -0.08 -6.47 12.08
C GLN A 100 -1.47 -5.91 12.43
N GLY A 101 -2.51 -6.70 12.15
CA GLY A 101 -3.88 -6.45 12.58
C GLY A 101 -4.15 -6.90 14.04
N ALA A 102 -5.34 -6.56 14.55
CA ALA A 102 -5.69 -6.81 15.94
C ALA A 102 -6.06 -8.27 16.23
N PHE A 103 -6.37 -9.09 15.21
CA PHE A 103 -6.96 -10.40 15.42
C PHE A 103 -6.03 -11.40 16.13
N LEU A 104 -4.86 -11.71 15.56
CA LEU A 104 -3.94 -12.71 16.13
C LEU A 104 -3.29 -12.22 17.43
N SER A 105 -3.00 -10.93 17.51
CA SER A 105 -2.33 -10.31 18.65
C SER A 105 -3.23 -10.08 19.85
N ALA A 106 -4.54 -10.30 19.69
CA ALA A 106 -5.50 -9.97 20.74
C ALA A 106 -5.36 -8.54 21.26
N SER A 107 -5.24 -7.59 20.33
CA SER A 107 -4.97 -6.17 20.64
C SER A 107 -3.72 -5.98 21.51
N GLY A 108 -2.67 -6.79 21.28
CA GLY A 108 -1.38 -6.72 21.97
C GLY A 108 -1.22 -7.67 23.17
N THR A 109 -2.24 -8.45 23.51
CA THR A 109 -2.20 -9.38 24.65
C THR A 109 -1.48 -10.70 24.32
N VAL A 110 -1.43 -11.06 23.04
CA VAL A 110 -0.79 -12.29 22.55
C VAL A 110 0.44 -11.90 21.73
N PRO A 111 1.64 -12.38 22.10
CA PRO A 111 2.83 -12.21 21.29
C PRO A 111 2.67 -12.85 19.92
N THR A 112 3.02 -12.10 18.88
CA THR A 112 2.91 -12.48 17.48
C THR A 112 4.13 -12.00 16.71
N GLN A 113 4.42 -12.67 15.61
CA GLN A 113 5.47 -12.30 14.68
C GLN A 113 4.87 -12.17 13.29
N LEU A 114 5.21 -11.06 12.63
CA LEU A 114 4.90 -10.79 11.22
C LEU A 114 6.22 -10.79 10.45
N VAL A 115 6.29 -11.59 9.39
CA VAL A 115 7.41 -11.67 8.47
C VAL A 115 6.90 -11.30 7.09
N THR A 116 7.57 -10.36 6.42
CA THR A 116 7.22 -9.95 5.07
C THR A 116 8.45 -9.73 4.22
N GLY A 117 8.35 -10.09 2.95
CA GLY A 117 9.36 -9.80 1.93
C GLY A 117 8.73 -9.50 0.58
N THR A 118 9.51 -8.89 -0.30
CA THR A 118 9.13 -8.69 -1.71
C THR A 118 10.03 -9.53 -2.59
N GLN A 119 9.46 -10.16 -3.62
CA GLN A 119 10.19 -10.92 -4.62
C GLN A 119 9.83 -10.44 -6.02
N ASP A 120 10.83 -10.44 -6.90
CA ASP A 120 10.64 -10.23 -8.32
C ASP A 120 10.31 -11.57 -8.98
N ASP A 121 9.15 -11.68 -9.63
CA ASP A 121 8.71 -12.94 -10.25
C ASP A 121 9.29 -13.15 -11.67
N GLY A 122 10.09 -12.21 -12.17
CA GLY A 122 10.80 -12.30 -13.45
C GLY A 122 10.10 -11.63 -14.64
N PRO A 123 10.64 -11.77 -15.88
CA PRO A 123 10.22 -11.01 -17.07
C PRO A 123 8.85 -11.47 -17.65
N PRO A 124 8.22 -10.72 -18.59
CA PRO A 124 6.89 -10.11 -18.43
C PRO A 124 5.63 -11.01 -18.39
N PRO A 125 4.52 -10.52 -17.78
CA PRO A 125 4.39 -9.20 -17.14
C PRO A 125 5.24 -9.13 -15.87
N ASP A 126 5.96 -8.01 -15.67
CA ASP A 126 6.91 -7.80 -14.57
C ASP A 126 6.14 -7.67 -13.23
N THR A 127 5.48 -8.74 -12.80
CA THR A 127 4.75 -8.77 -11.55
C THR A 127 5.72 -8.82 -10.38
N LYS A 128 5.38 -8.10 -9.31
CA LYS A 128 6.04 -8.26 -8.02
C LYS A 128 5.14 -9.03 -7.08
N ARG A 129 5.79 -9.77 -6.18
CA ARG A 129 5.16 -10.54 -5.13
C ARG A 129 5.48 -9.96 -3.78
N VAL A 130 4.49 -9.91 -2.90
CA VAL A 130 4.69 -9.79 -1.47
C VAL A 130 4.44 -11.16 -0.86
N VAL A 131 5.46 -11.69 -0.17
CA VAL A 131 5.37 -12.94 0.62
C VAL A 131 5.14 -12.54 2.07
N LEU A 132 4.10 -13.07 2.69
CA LEU A 132 3.75 -12.76 4.08
C LEU A 132 3.55 -14.02 4.90
N GLY A 133 4.01 -13.98 6.15
CA GLY A 133 3.65 -14.93 7.19
C GLY A 133 3.39 -14.21 8.50
N ILE A 134 2.31 -14.56 9.19
CA ILE A 134 1.97 -14.04 10.51
C ILE A 134 1.56 -15.18 11.44
N PHE A 135 2.14 -15.24 12.63
CA PHE A 135 1.88 -16.32 13.58
C PHE A 135 2.05 -15.87 15.03
N ARG A 136 1.42 -16.62 15.95
CA ARG A 136 1.57 -16.43 17.39
C ARG A 136 2.91 -17.02 17.86
N THR A 137 3.59 -16.32 18.76
CA THR A 137 4.86 -16.78 19.37
C THR A 137 4.75 -17.02 20.87
N GLY A 138 3.64 -16.62 21.50
CA GLY A 138 3.35 -16.86 22.91
C GLY A 138 2.53 -18.13 23.18
N PRO A 139 2.31 -18.49 24.46
CA PRO A 139 1.57 -19.67 24.85
C PRO A 139 0.18 -19.73 24.21
N ALA A 140 -0.22 -20.92 23.79
CA ALA A 140 -1.48 -21.21 23.11
C ALA A 140 -2.75 -21.04 23.96
N ALA A 141 -2.65 -20.39 25.13
CA ALA A 141 -3.61 -20.49 26.22
C ALA A 141 -4.99 -19.85 25.93
N THR A 142 -5.13 -19.10 24.84
CA THR A 142 -6.41 -18.51 24.44
C THR A 142 -6.80 -19.00 23.06
N ASN A 143 -7.87 -19.80 23.03
CA ASN A 143 -8.65 -20.08 21.84
C ASN A 143 -9.14 -18.75 21.27
N ARG A 144 -8.82 -18.48 20.00
CA ARG A 144 -9.19 -17.26 19.30
C ARG A 144 -10.11 -17.62 18.16
N SER A 145 -11.35 -17.16 18.25
CA SER A 145 -12.32 -17.32 17.19
C SER A 145 -12.52 -15.99 16.48
N ALA A 146 -12.36 -15.97 15.17
CA ALA A 146 -12.86 -14.88 14.33
C ALA A 146 -14.38 -15.03 14.29
N VAL A 147 -15.10 -14.04 14.81
CA VAL A 147 -16.54 -13.90 14.62
C VAL A 147 -16.74 -12.74 13.66
N GLY A 148 -17.38 -13.02 12.52
CA GLY A 148 -17.42 -12.09 11.40
C GLY A 148 -16.03 -11.83 10.81
N GLN A 149 -15.91 -10.74 10.05
CA GLN A 149 -14.66 -10.37 9.39
C GLN A 149 -13.69 -9.70 10.37
N GLN A 150 -12.49 -10.26 10.48
CA GLN A 150 -11.43 -9.78 11.37
C GLN A 150 -10.12 -9.55 10.61
N THR A 151 -9.39 -8.48 10.93
CA THR A 151 -8.14 -8.13 10.23
C THR A 151 -6.92 -8.85 10.81
N LEU A 152 -6.23 -9.60 9.96
CA LEU A 152 -4.95 -10.26 10.25
C LEU A 152 -3.77 -9.31 10.05
N VAL A 153 -3.74 -8.65 8.90
CA VAL A 153 -2.63 -7.80 8.44
C VAL A 153 -3.21 -6.59 7.72
N VAL A 154 -2.57 -5.44 7.81
CA VAL A 154 -2.86 -4.25 7.01
C VAL A 154 -1.64 -3.96 6.13
N LEU A 155 -1.86 -3.97 4.83
CA LEU A 155 -0.87 -3.71 3.79
C LEU A 155 -0.97 -2.26 3.35
N GLU A 156 0.16 -1.58 3.21
CA GLU A 156 0.21 -0.24 2.66
C GLU A 156 0.76 -0.29 1.24
N PHE A 157 -0.01 0.24 0.30
CA PHE A 157 0.41 0.44 -1.08
C PHE A 157 0.39 1.92 -1.43
N LYS A 158 1.33 2.35 -2.27
CA LYS A 158 1.42 3.70 -2.79
C LYS A 158 1.18 3.72 -4.29
N ALA A 159 0.45 4.71 -4.78
CA ALA A 159 0.31 4.94 -6.23
C ALA A 159 1.64 5.38 -6.86
N ASN A 160 2.01 4.76 -7.98
CA ASN A 160 3.12 5.16 -8.86
C ASN A 160 2.63 5.85 -10.14
N GLY A 161 1.45 5.47 -10.63
CA GLY A 161 0.89 5.97 -11.89
C GLY A 161 0.12 7.29 -11.76
N PRO A 162 -0.08 8.03 -12.86
CA PRO A 162 -0.97 9.19 -12.90
C PRO A 162 -2.45 8.79 -12.74
N ALA A 163 -3.31 9.77 -12.51
CA ALA A 163 -4.77 9.61 -12.55
C ALA A 163 -5.24 8.93 -13.84
N GLY A 164 -6.19 8.01 -13.73
CA GLY A 164 -6.71 7.26 -14.88
C GLY A 164 -5.75 6.19 -15.39
N SER A 165 -4.71 5.84 -14.62
CA SER A 165 -3.90 4.65 -14.90
C SER A 165 -4.79 3.40 -14.93
N PRO A 166 -4.42 2.39 -15.74
CA PRO A 166 -5.07 1.10 -15.68
C PRO A 166 -5.18 0.56 -14.24
N PRO A 167 -6.29 -0.09 -13.89
CA PRO A 167 -6.42 -0.73 -12.59
C PRO A 167 -5.33 -1.79 -12.40
N SER A 168 -4.76 -1.85 -11.20
CA SER A 168 -3.79 -2.90 -10.82
C SER A 168 -4.50 -3.98 -10.03
N ALA A 169 -4.48 -5.21 -10.54
CA ALA A 169 -4.95 -6.36 -9.77
C ALA A 169 -4.04 -6.57 -8.55
N LEU A 170 -4.65 -6.96 -7.43
CA LEU A 170 -3.97 -7.43 -6.23
C LEU A 170 -4.58 -8.79 -5.87
N VAL A 171 -3.84 -9.85 -6.15
CA VAL A 171 -4.40 -11.21 -6.19
C VAL A 171 -3.58 -12.13 -5.31
N PHE A 172 -4.27 -13.01 -4.57
CA PHE A 172 -3.63 -14.12 -3.90
C PHE A 172 -3.07 -15.09 -4.93
N ASP A 173 -1.79 -15.41 -4.80
CA ASP A 173 -1.12 -16.34 -5.68
C ASP A 173 -0.64 -17.57 -4.92
N SER A 174 -0.48 -18.68 -5.63
CA SER A 174 0.01 -19.95 -5.07
C SER A 174 1.40 -20.31 -5.59
N GLY A 175 2.09 -19.38 -6.24
CA GLY A 175 3.37 -19.59 -6.91
C GLY A 175 4.52 -19.96 -5.98
N LEU A 176 4.61 -19.40 -4.77
CA LEU A 176 5.60 -19.82 -3.76
C LEU A 176 4.93 -20.55 -2.60
N THR A 177 3.85 -19.98 -2.07
CA THR A 177 3.05 -20.58 -1.00
C THR A 177 1.58 -20.49 -1.35
N ALA A 178 0.88 -21.63 -1.32
CA ALA A 178 -0.58 -21.60 -1.33
C ALA A 178 -1.07 -20.82 -0.09
N PRO A 179 -2.09 -19.95 -0.21
CA PRO A 179 -2.58 -19.24 0.96
C PRO A 179 -3.14 -20.20 2.01
N GLU A 180 -2.47 -20.23 3.16
CA GLU A 180 -2.77 -21.14 4.25
C GLU A 180 -3.15 -20.38 5.52
N VAL A 181 -4.10 -20.96 6.23
CA VAL A 181 -4.50 -20.55 7.58
C VAL A 181 -4.33 -21.78 8.46
N ILE A 182 -3.54 -21.63 9.51
CA ILE A 182 -3.13 -22.74 10.37
C ILE A 182 -3.77 -22.56 11.74
N SER A 183 -4.39 -23.61 12.28
CA SER A 183 -4.92 -23.62 13.64
C SER A 183 -3.87 -23.96 14.70
N MET A 184 -4.23 -23.77 15.98
CA MET A 184 -3.37 -24.08 17.14
C MET A 184 -2.99 -25.55 17.25
N ASP A 185 -3.75 -26.46 16.64
CA ASP A 185 -3.43 -27.89 16.57
C ASP A 185 -2.56 -28.26 15.33
N GLY A 186 -2.18 -27.26 14.54
CA GLY A 186 -1.34 -27.42 13.35
C GLY A 186 -2.09 -27.88 12.10
N THR A 187 -3.42 -27.94 12.13
CA THR A 187 -4.21 -28.27 10.93
C THR A 187 -4.42 -27.04 10.05
N VAL A 188 -4.49 -27.26 8.73
CA VAL A 188 -4.86 -26.21 7.79
C VAL A 188 -6.38 -26.05 7.83
N VAL A 189 -6.84 -24.85 8.18
CA VAL A 189 -8.26 -24.49 8.36
C VAL A 189 -8.84 -23.81 7.11
N SER A 190 -7.97 -23.40 6.17
CA SER A 190 -8.34 -22.79 4.90
C SER A 190 -9.17 -23.77 4.05
N SER A 191 -10.44 -23.45 3.81
CA SER A 191 -11.36 -24.24 2.98
C SER A 191 -11.98 -23.45 1.82
N GLY A 192 -11.68 -22.15 1.70
CA GLY A 192 -12.25 -21.25 0.70
C GLY A 192 -11.19 -20.63 -0.21
N THR A 193 -11.56 -20.40 -1.47
CA THR A 193 -10.71 -19.68 -2.42
C THR A 193 -10.48 -18.25 -1.93
N PRO A 194 -9.22 -17.84 -1.69
CA PRO A 194 -8.88 -16.49 -1.28
C PRO A 194 -9.38 -15.44 -2.28
N GLN A 195 -9.79 -14.28 -1.78
CA GLN A 195 -10.39 -13.22 -2.61
C GLN A 195 -9.49 -11.99 -2.67
N GLY A 196 -8.97 -11.72 -3.87
CA GLY A 196 -8.18 -10.53 -4.16
C GLY A 196 -9.03 -9.27 -4.32
N GLY A 197 -8.56 -8.36 -5.15
CA GLY A 197 -9.31 -7.19 -5.60
C GLY A 197 -8.48 -6.35 -6.54
N THR A 198 -8.91 -5.10 -6.73
CA THR A 198 -8.32 -4.21 -7.72
C THR A 198 -8.03 -2.86 -7.10
N LEU A 199 -6.85 -2.31 -7.40
CA LEU A 199 -6.44 -0.96 -7.03
C LEU A 199 -6.66 0.00 -8.20
N HIS A 200 -7.36 1.09 -7.91
CA HIS A 200 -7.74 2.13 -8.85
C HIS A 200 -7.06 3.44 -8.48
N ILE A 201 -6.58 4.17 -9.49
CA ILE A 201 -6.05 5.54 -9.36
C ILE A 201 -6.99 6.44 -10.17
N ASP A 202 -8.05 6.91 -9.53
CA ASP A 202 -9.16 7.59 -10.20
C ASP A 202 -8.99 9.12 -10.15
N PRO A 203 -9.50 9.86 -11.14
CA PRO A 203 -9.75 11.29 -11.00
C PRO A 203 -10.75 11.57 -9.87
N LEU A 204 -10.59 12.71 -9.16
CA LEU A 204 -11.59 13.22 -8.21
C LEU A 204 -12.74 13.93 -8.92
#